data_AF-A0A8C5LL03-F1
#
_entry.id   AF-A0A8C5LL03-F1
#
_cell.length_a   1.000
_cell.length_b   1.000
_cell.length_c   1.000
_cell.angle_alpha   90.00
_cell.angle_beta   90.00
_cell.angle_gamma   90.00
#
_symmetry.space_group_name_H-M   'P 1'
#
loop_
_entity.id
_entity.type
_entity.pdbx_description
1 polymer ?
#
loop_
_entity_poly.entity_id
_entity_poly.type
_entity_poly.pdbx_seq_one_letter_code
_entity_poly.pdbx_strand_id
1 'polypeptide(L)'
;MGVTCVSQMPVAEGKSVQQTVELLTRKLELLGAEKQGTFCVDCETYHTASSTLGSQGQAGKLMYVMHNSEFPLSCFALFENGPCLVADTNFDVLMVKLKGFFQSAKASKIETRGTRYQYCDFLVKVGTVTMGPSARGISVEVRCAAVGLRGPALCGFLSHSVHTNCSESALLQEFVCLL
;
A
#
# COMPACT_ATOMS: atom_id res chain seq x y z
N MET A 1 -9.29 5.26 -16.50
CA MET A 1 -8.84 5.72 -15.17
C MET A 1 -9.55 4.87 -14.14
N GLY A 2 -8.86 3.90 -13.54
CA GLY A 2 -9.44 3.06 -12.48
C GLY A 2 -9.34 3.76 -11.13
N VAL A 3 -10.19 3.37 -10.17
CA VAL A 3 -10.06 3.79 -8.78
C VAL A 3 -9.41 2.67 -8.00
N THR A 4 -8.46 3.05 -7.15
CA THR A 4 -7.74 2.15 -6.25
C THR A 4 -8.03 2.55 -4.82
N CYS A 5 -8.49 1.62 -3.99
CA CYS A 5 -8.54 1.79 -2.54
C CYS A 5 -7.52 0.86 -1.88
N VAL A 6 -6.89 1.35 -0.81
CA VAL A 6 -5.96 0.58 0.01
C VAL A 6 -6.44 0.68 1.45
N SER A 7 -6.56 -0.45 2.13
CA SER A 7 -6.91 -0.49 3.54
C SER A 7 -6.02 -1.45 4.31
N GLN A 8 -5.77 -1.10 5.57
CA GLN A 8 -5.21 -2.04 6.53
C GLN A 8 -6.32 -2.92 7.08
N MET A 9 -6.13 -4.24 7.06
CA MET A 9 -7.11 -5.17 7.62
C MET A 9 -6.76 -5.44 9.10
N PRO A 10 -7.72 -5.27 10.04
CA PRO A 10 -7.49 -5.63 11.43
C PRO A 10 -7.30 -7.14 11.58
N VAL A 11 -6.40 -7.52 12.49
CA VAL A 11 -6.21 -8.92 12.88
C VAL A 11 -7.15 -9.20 14.04
N ALA A 12 -8.07 -10.14 13.87
CA ALA A 12 -8.99 -10.54 14.94
C ALA A 12 -8.22 -11.12 16.14
N GLU A 13 -8.74 -10.92 17.35
CA GLU A 13 -8.14 -11.45 18.58
C GLU A 13 -7.91 -12.96 18.47
N GLY A 14 -6.68 -13.39 18.83
CA GLY A 14 -6.28 -14.80 18.79
C GLY A 14 -5.88 -15.35 17.41
N LYS A 15 -5.95 -14.56 16.33
CA LYS A 15 -5.46 -14.95 14.99
C LYS A 15 -4.12 -14.30 14.67
N SER A 16 -3.29 -15.00 13.90
CA SER A 16 -2.07 -14.42 13.34
C SER A 16 -2.36 -13.65 12.04
N VAL A 17 -1.45 -12.73 11.68
CA VAL A 17 -1.49 -12.02 10.39
C VAL A 17 -1.58 -13.02 9.22
N GLN A 18 -0.77 -14.09 9.25
CA GLN A 18 -0.78 -15.12 8.22
C GLN A 18 -2.11 -15.86 8.14
N GLN A 19 -2.70 -16.25 9.29
CA GLN A 19 -4.00 -16.93 9.31
C GLN A 19 -5.10 -16.06 8.71
N THR A 20 -5.10 -14.76 8.97
CA THR A 20 -6.07 -13.84 8.38
C THR A 20 -5.84 -13.67 6.87
N VAL A 21 -4.58 -13.60 6.41
CA VAL A 21 -4.27 -13.54 4.96
C VAL A 21 -4.71 -14.82 4.24
N GLU A 22 -4.50 -15.99 4.83
CA GLU A 22 -4.96 -17.27 4.29
C GLU A 22 -6.49 -17.33 4.23
N LEU A 23 -7.17 -16.86 5.26
CA LEU A 23 -8.64 -16.77 5.28
C LEU A 23 -9.17 -15.87 4.16
N LEU A 24 -8.58 -14.68 3.99
CA LEU A 24 -8.97 -13.75 2.92
C LEU A 24 -8.72 -14.33 1.54
N THR A 25 -7.55 -14.95 1.35
CA THR A 25 -7.18 -15.64 0.11
C THR A 25 -8.19 -16.73 -0.25
N ARG A 26 -8.50 -17.61 0.71
CA ARG A 26 -9.45 -18.70 0.51
C ARG A 26 -10.85 -18.19 0.20
N LYS A 27 -11.29 -17.10 0.85
CA LYS A 27 -12.57 -16.47 0.54
C LYS A 27 -12.62 -15.96 -0.89
N LEU A 28 -11.58 -15.25 -1.35
CA LEU A 28 -11.49 -14.77 -2.73
C LEU A 28 -11.58 -15.93 -3.73
N GLU A 29 -10.83 -17.01 -3.50
CA GLU A 29 -10.86 -18.20 -4.37
C GLU A 29 -12.24 -18.89 -4.38
N LEU A 30 -12.91 -19.00 -3.23
CA LEU A 30 -14.27 -19.57 -3.14
C LEU A 30 -15.30 -18.77 -3.93
N LEU A 31 -15.05 -17.49 -4.16
CA LEU A 31 -15.91 -16.61 -4.92
C LEU A 31 -15.61 -16.64 -6.42
N GLY A 32 -14.61 -17.42 -6.83
CA GLY A 32 -14.19 -17.50 -8.22
C GLY A 32 -13.18 -16.42 -8.61
N ALA A 33 -12.52 -15.76 -7.65
CA ALA A 33 -11.37 -14.92 -7.98
C ALA A 33 -10.19 -15.80 -8.43
N GLU A 34 -9.60 -15.46 -9.56
CA GLU A 34 -8.48 -16.20 -10.14
C GLU A 34 -7.15 -15.57 -9.73
N LYS A 35 -6.19 -16.40 -9.31
CA LYS A 35 -4.84 -15.95 -8.98
C LYS A 35 -4.08 -15.53 -10.24
N GLN A 36 -3.61 -14.29 -10.28
CA GLN A 36 -2.92 -13.68 -11.42
C GLN A 36 -1.40 -13.49 -11.21
N GLY A 37 -0.90 -13.75 -10.00
CA GLY A 37 0.53 -13.63 -9.69
C GLY A 37 0.78 -13.09 -8.30
N THR A 38 1.98 -12.58 -8.07
CA THR A 38 2.40 -11.96 -6.81
C THR A 38 2.82 -10.52 -7.03
N PHE A 39 2.85 -9.74 -5.96
CA PHE A 39 3.34 -8.37 -5.98
C PHE A 39 4.22 -8.11 -4.75
N CYS A 40 5.14 -7.16 -4.90
CA CYS A 40 5.98 -6.62 -3.86
C CYS A 40 5.98 -5.09 -3.96
N VAL A 41 5.76 -4.42 -2.84
CA VAL A 41 5.95 -2.99 -2.69
C VAL A 41 6.95 -2.75 -1.57
N ASP A 42 8.09 -2.18 -1.93
CA ASP A 42 9.13 -1.80 -0.99
C ASP A 42 9.00 -0.30 -0.70
N CYS A 43 9.17 0.10 0.55
CA CYS A 43 9.16 1.49 0.98
C CYS A 43 10.38 1.76 1.87
N GLU A 44 11.22 2.68 1.40
CA GLU A 44 12.36 3.20 2.14
C GLU A 44 12.04 4.57 2.71
N THR A 45 12.30 4.76 4.01
CA THR A 45 12.09 6.04 4.68
C THR A 45 13.42 6.77 4.80
N TYR A 46 13.43 8.05 4.42
CA TYR A 46 14.56 8.95 4.52
C TYR A 46 14.20 10.12 5.44
N HIS A 47 15.10 10.44 6.37
CA HIS A 47 15.04 11.62 7.21
C HIS A 47 15.81 12.76 6.54
N THR A 48 15.25 13.96 6.48
CA THR A 48 16.03 15.14 6.13
C THR A 48 16.98 15.50 7.27
N ALA A 49 18.28 15.68 6.96
CA ALA A 49 19.27 16.08 7.94
C ALA A 49 18.98 17.49 8.48
N SER A 50 18.94 17.61 9.81
CA SER A 50 18.61 18.82 10.56
C SER A 50 19.59 19.99 10.35
N SER A 51 20.75 19.77 9.74
CA SER A 51 21.74 20.81 9.44
C SER A 51 21.38 21.71 8.26
N THR A 52 20.31 21.41 7.51
CA THR A 52 19.98 22.09 6.24
C THR A 52 18.76 22.99 6.32
N LEU A 53 17.92 22.85 7.35
CA LEU A 53 16.87 23.80 7.69
C LEU A 53 17.36 24.67 8.86
N GLY A 54 17.65 25.94 8.60
CA GLY A 54 18.17 26.92 9.56
C GLY A 54 17.23 27.31 10.72
N SER A 55 16.37 26.40 11.18
CA SER A 55 15.43 26.60 12.27
C SER A 55 15.63 25.52 13.34
N GLN A 56 16.32 25.88 14.43
CA GLN A 56 16.37 25.09 15.65
C GLN A 56 14.95 24.71 16.09
N GLY A 57 14.60 23.42 16.03
CA GLY A 57 13.40 22.87 16.68
C GLY A 57 12.35 22.21 15.79
N GLN A 58 12.50 22.17 14.46
CA GLN A 58 11.59 21.37 13.62
C GLN A 58 12.16 19.97 13.40
N ALA A 59 11.38 18.94 13.77
CA ALA A 59 11.65 17.57 13.38
C ALA A 59 11.78 17.50 11.85
N GLY A 60 12.84 16.87 11.35
CA GLY A 60 13.10 16.77 9.91
C GLY A 60 11.92 16.11 9.18
N LYS A 61 11.55 16.64 8.02
CA LYS A 61 10.49 16.07 7.18
C LYS A 61 10.89 14.69 6.70
N LEU A 62 9.93 13.77 6.67
CA LEU A 62 10.16 12.44 6.11
C LEU A 62 9.95 12.44 4.59
N MET A 63 10.75 11.62 3.91
CA MET A 63 10.54 11.26 2.51
C MET A 63 10.45 9.75 2.40
N TYR A 64 9.43 9.27 1.69
CA TYR A 64 9.17 7.86 1.45
C TYR A 64 9.47 7.56 -0.02
N VAL A 65 10.35 6.61 -0.29
CA VAL A 65 10.66 6.15 -1.65
C VAL A 65 10.10 4.75 -1.81
N MET A 66 9.15 4.58 -2.72
CA MET A 66 8.42 3.35 -2.95
C MET A 66 8.80 2.73 -4.29
N HIS A 67 9.02 1.42 -4.28
CA HIS A 67 9.23 0.60 -5.47
C HIS A 67 8.13 -0.44 -5.55
N ASN A 68 7.48 -0.55 -6.70
CA ASN A 68 6.45 -1.55 -6.93
C ASN A 68 6.92 -2.50 -8.03
N SER A 69 6.91 -3.80 -7.74
CA SER A 69 7.24 -4.86 -8.71
C SER A 69 6.40 -4.82 -9.99
N GLU A 70 5.20 -4.24 -9.96
CA GLU A 70 4.34 -4.06 -11.14
C GLU A 70 4.73 -2.84 -12.00
N PHE A 71 5.55 -1.94 -11.45
CA PHE A 71 6.11 -0.78 -12.14
C PHE A 71 7.64 -0.78 -11.99
N PRO A 72 8.34 -1.80 -12.51
CA PRO A 72 9.76 -2.03 -12.22
C PRO A 72 10.70 -0.94 -12.75
N LEU A 73 10.20 -0.08 -13.66
CA LEU A 73 10.96 1.04 -14.23
C LEU A 73 10.66 2.37 -13.54
N SER A 74 9.86 2.37 -12.48
CA SER A 74 9.43 3.59 -11.78
C SER A 74 9.64 3.47 -10.28
N CYS A 75 10.04 4.58 -9.68
CA CYS A 75 9.99 4.80 -8.24
C CYS A 75 9.02 5.94 -7.93
N PHE A 76 8.38 5.85 -6.77
CA PHE A 76 7.43 6.85 -6.29
C PHE A 76 7.99 7.48 -5.02
N ALA A 77 8.32 8.76 -5.06
CA ALA A 77 8.83 9.48 -3.89
C ALA A 77 7.76 10.42 -3.34
N LEU A 78 7.44 10.29 -2.05
CA LEU A 78 6.46 11.11 -1.36
C LEU A 78 7.12 11.85 -0.21
N PHE A 79 7.05 13.17 -0.24
CA PHE A 79 7.40 13.99 0.93
C PHE A 79 6.21 14.08 1.87
N GLU A 80 6.47 14.01 3.17
CA GLU A 80 5.47 14.27 4.19
C GLU A 80 4.88 15.69 4.02
N ASN A 81 3.56 15.76 3.79
CA ASN A 81 2.83 16.98 3.45
C ASN A 81 3.36 17.71 2.19
N GLY A 82 4.03 16.99 1.30
CA GLY A 82 4.66 17.53 0.10
C GLY A 82 4.15 16.89 -1.19
N PRO A 83 4.78 17.21 -2.33
CA PRO A 83 4.43 16.63 -3.61
C PRO A 83 4.77 15.13 -3.67
N CYS A 84 3.99 14.40 -4.46
CA CYS A 84 4.32 13.06 -4.91
C CYS A 84 5.07 13.15 -6.24
N LEU A 85 6.22 12.49 -6.32
CA LEU A 85 7.09 12.46 -7.48
C LEU A 85 7.12 11.05 -8.06
N VAL A 86 7.08 10.95 -9.38
CA VAL A 86 7.32 9.71 -10.11
C VAL A 86 8.63 9.90 -10.87
N ALA A 87 9.59 9.02 -10.63
CA ALA A 87 10.90 9.05 -11.28
C ALA A 87 11.29 7.64 -11.74
N ASP A 88 12.40 7.53 -12.46
CA ASP A 88 12.98 6.26 -12.85
C ASP A 88 13.81 5.64 -11.70
N THR A 89 14.31 4.43 -11.92
CA THR A 89 15.16 3.73 -10.95
C THR A 89 16.53 4.41 -10.73
N ASN A 90 16.90 5.42 -11.51
CA ASN A 90 18.13 6.19 -11.25
C ASN A 90 17.98 7.13 -10.06
N PHE A 91 16.76 7.34 -9.56
CA PHE A 91 16.50 8.11 -8.36
C PHE A 91 17.23 7.55 -7.12
N ASP A 92 17.37 6.23 -7.01
CA ASP A 92 18.13 5.61 -5.91
C ASP A 92 19.61 6.02 -5.93
N VAL A 93 20.20 6.08 -7.12
CA VAL A 93 21.57 6.57 -7.32
C VAL A 93 21.69 8.03 -6.90
N LEU A 94 20.67 8.84 -7.19
CA LEU A 94 20.60 10.23 -6.72
C LEU A 94 20.54 10.29 -5.18
N MET A 95 19.72 9.44 -4.54
CA MET A 95 19.62 9.40 -3.08
C MET A 95 20.94 9.03 -2.39
N VAL A 96 21.71 8.11 -2.98
CA VAL A 96 23.07 7.79 -2.49
C VAL A 96 24.00 9.00 -2.57
N LYS A 97 23.92 9.80 -3.64
CA LYS A 97 24.70 11.04 -3.78
C LYS A 97 24.26 12.11 -2.79
N LEU A 98 22.98 12.15 -2.44
CA LEU A 98 22.39 13.11 -1.51
C LEU A 98 22.40 12.63 -0.04
N LYS A 99 23.17 11.60 0.32
CA LYS A 99 23.25 11.06 1.69
C LYS A 99 23.57 12.08 2.80
N GLY A 100 24.18 13.21 2.45
CA GLY A 100 24.44 14.31 3.39
C GLY A 100 23.18 15.09 3.79
N PHE A 101 22.15 15.06 2.94
CA PHE A 101 20.86 15.74 3.13
C PHE A 101 19.75 14.76 3.50
N PHE A 102 19.79 13.54 2.97
CA PHE A 102 18.80 12.49 3.23
C PHE A 102 19.46 11.29 3.89
N GLN A 103 19.07 11.00 5.12
CA GLN A 103 19.57 9.85 5.87
C GLN A 103 18.55 8.73 5.83
N SER A 104 18.93 7.60 5.24
CA SER A 104 18.08 6.40 5.19
C SER A 104 17.88 5.81 6.59
N ALA A 105 16.63 5.58 6.96
CA ALA A 105 16.25 4.84 8.15
C ALA A 105 16.42 3.34 7.92
N LYS A 106 17.68 2.85 7.91
CA LYS A 106 18.05 1.47 7.52
C LYS A 106 17.30 0.35 8.27
N ALA A 107 16.75 0.62 9.46
CA ALA A 107 15.97 -0.35 10.24
C ALA A 107 14.43 -0.24 10.04
N SER A 108 13.98 0.64 9.15
CA SER A 108 12.57 0.98 8.93
C SER A 108 12.15 0.77 7.48
N LYS A 109 12.79 -0.16 6.75
CA LYS A 109 12.29 -0.59 5.45
C LYS A 109 10.97 -1.31 5.67
N ILE A 110 9.91 -0.75 5.10
CA ILE A 110 8.58 -1.35 5.10
C ILE A 110 8.45 -2.09 3.77
N GLU A 111 7.90 -3.28 3.82
CA GLU A 111 7.68 -4.09 2.63
C GLU A 111 6.27 -4.65 2.68
N THR A 112 5.63 -4.74 1.52
CA THR A 112 4.34 -5.40 1.37
C THR A 112 4.48 -6.47 0.31
N ARG A 113 4.29 -7.74 0.70
CA ARG A 113 4.32 -8.89 -0.22
C ARG A 113 2.99 -9.60 -0.19
N GLY A 114 2.50 -9.97 -1.37
CA GLY A 114 1.20 -10.60 -1.46
C GLY A 114 0.89 -11.26 -2.79
N THR A 115 -0.35 -11.73 -2.86
CA THR A 115 -0.92 -12.36 -4.06
C THR A 115 -1.92 -11.42 -4.70
N ARG A 116 -1.88 -11.40 -6.04
CA ARG A 116 -2.81 -10.67 -6.89
C ARG A 116 -3.88 -11.63 -7.42
N TYR A 117 -5.12 -11.20 -7.36
CA TYR A 117 -6.30 -11.89 -7.86
C TYR A 117 -7.06 -11.01 -8.86
N GLN A 118 -7.71 -11.66 -9.82
CA GLN A 118 -8.71 -11.05 -10.69
C GLN A 118 -10.07 -11.61 -10.31
N TYR A 119 -11.02 -10.74 -9.99
CA TYR A 119 -12.41 -11.07 -9.74
C TYR A 119 -13.29 -10.20 -10.62
N CYS A 120 -13.89 -10.78 -11.66
CA CYS A 120 -14.62 -10.03 -12.70
C CYS A 120 -13.76 -8.86 -13.24
N ASP A 121 -14.21 -7.61 -13.08
CA ASP A 121 -13.51 -6.39 -13.52
C ASP A 121 -12.59 -5.79 -12.44
N PHE A 122 -12.46 -6.47 -11.30
CA PHE A 122 -11.67 -6.03 -10.16
C PHE A 122 -10.35 -6.78 -10.07
N LEU A 123 -9.29 -6.01 -9.86
CA LEU A 123 -8.00 -6.51 -9.46
C LEU A 123 -7.90 -6.35 -7.94
N VAL A 124 -7.80 -7.47 -7.23
CA VAL A 124 -7.71 -7.50 -5.77
C VAL A 124 -6.32 -7.98 -5.39
N LYS A 125 -5.63 -7.25 -4.53
CA LYS A 125 -4.33 -7.66 -3.98
C LYS A 125 -4.46 -7.80 -2.48
N VAL A 126 -3.98 -8.93 -1.96
CA VAL A 126 -3.91 -9.18 -0.52
C VAL A 126 -2.46 -9.43 -0.18
N GLY A 127 -1.89 -8.60 0.69
CA GLY A 127 -0.48 -8.68 1.05
C GLY A 127 -0.23 -8.45 2.53
N THR A 128 0.81 -9.08 3.04
CA THR A 128 1.33 -8.86 4.40
C THR A 128 2.28 -7.68 4.38
N VAL A 129 2.06 -6.73 5.29
CA VAL A 129 2.97 -5.62 5.54
C VAL A 129 3.99 -6.06 6.59
N THR A 130 5.27 -5.98 6.26
CA THR A 130 6.40 -6.29 7.13
C THR A 130 7.25 -5.04 7.35
N MET A 131 7.89 -4.95 8.50
CA MET A 131 8.92 -3.95 8.80
C MET A 131 10.13 -4.70 9.35
N GLY A 132 11.20 -4.78 8.56
CA GLY A 132 12.26 -5.75 8.79
C GLY A 132 11.72 -7.19 8.82
N PRO A 133 12.10 -8.04 9.77
CA PRO A 133 11.64 -9.43 9.83
C PRO A 133 10.24 -9.60 10.44
N SER A 134 9.60 -8.52 10.89
CA SER A 134 8.34 -8.59 11.66
C SER A 134 7.14 -8.23 10.79
N ALA A 135 6.12 -9.09 10.78
CA ALA A 135 4.82 -8.78 10.21
C ALA A 135 4.10 -7.73 11.08
N ARG A 136 3.70 -6.62 10.46
CA ARG A 136 3.05 -5.46 11.11
C ARG A 136 1.57 -5.36 10.77
N GLY A 137 1.12 -5.94 9.67
CA GLY A 137 -0.29 -5.89 9.30
C GLY A 137 -0.59 -6.53 7.96
N ILE A 138 -1.80 -6.26 7.47
CA ILE A 138 -2.32 -6.77 6.20
C ILE A 138 -2.78 -5.58 5.39
N SER A 139 -2.41 -5.56 4.12
CA SER A 139 -2.87 -4.61 3.13
C SER A 139 -3.84 -5.30 2.17
N VAL A 140 -4.93 -4.64 1.85
CA VAL A 140 -5.85 -5.02 0.78
C VAL A 140 -5.95 -3.86 -0.18
N GLU A 141 -5.60 -4.08 -1.44
CA GLU A 141 -5.76 -3.12 -2.53
C GLU A 141 -6.83 -3.63 -3.50
N VAL A 142 -7.85 -2.82 -3.79
CA VAL A 142 -8.84 -3.13 -4.83
C VAL A 142 -8.77 -2.06 -5.90
N ARG A 143 -8.51 -2.48 -7.14
CA ARG A 143 -8.53 -1.61 -8.33
C ARG A 143 -9.64 -2.06 -9.26
N CYS A 144 -10.56 -1.15 -9.57
CA CYS A 144 -11.59 -1.39 -10.58
C CYS A 144 -11.07 -0.97 -11.97
N ALA A 145 -11.02 -1.91 -12.92
CA ALA A 145 -10.75 -1.61 -14.32
C ALA A 145 -12.04 -1.10 -14.97
N ALA A 146 -12.39 0.16 -14.74
CA ALA A 146 -13.62 0.74 -15.28
C ALA A 146 -13.57 0.81 -16.83
N VAL A 147 -14.09 -0.22 -17.49
CA VAL A 147 -14.49 -0.22 -18.91
C VAL A 147 -15.85 -0.92 -19.02
N GLY A 148 -16.88 -0.38 -18.36
CA GLY A 148 -18.24 -0.92 -18.44
C GLY A 148 -19.26 -0.12 -17.63
N LEU A 149 -20.43 0.14 -18.23
CA LEU A 149 -21.55 1.01 -17.80
C LEU A 149 -22.17 0.76 -16.41
N ARG A 150 -21.62 -0.14 -15.59
CA ARG A 150 -22.08 -0.43 -14.21
C ARG A 150 -21.07 -0.09 -13.10
N GLY A 151 -19.84 0.31 -13.45
CA GLY A 151 -18.75 0.60 -12.51
C GLY A 151 -18.85 1.85 -11.62
N PRO A 152 -19.47 2.98 -12.01
CA PRO A 152 -19.37 4.23 -11.24
C PRO A 152 -20.05 4.17 -9.87
N ALA A 153 -21.16 3.43 -9.74
CA ALA A 153 -21.91 3.33 -8.49
C ALA A 153 -21.14 2.51 -7.44
N LEU A 154 -20.65 1.32 -7.79
CA LEU A 154 -19.88 0.47 -6.87
C LEU A 154 -18.55 1.11 -6.48
N CYS A 155 -17.91 1.76 -7.45
CA CYS A 155 -16.67 2.50 -7.28
C CYS A 155 -16.86 3.75 -6.40
N GLY A 156 -17.97 4.47 -6.58
CA GLY A 156 -18.39 5.58 -5.74
C GLY A 156 -18.70 5.12 -4.32
N PHE A 157 -19.42 4.01 -4.14
CA PHE A 157 -19.70 3.40 -2.83
C PHE A 157 -18.40 3.00 -2.10
N LEU A 158 -17.47 2.30 -2.78
CA LEU A 158 -16.16 1.96 -2.22
C LEU A 158 -15.36 3.21 -1.81
N SER A 159 -15.39 4.28 -2.61
CA SER A 159 -14.64 5.51 -2.31
C SER A 159 -15.31 6.38 -1.23
N HIS A 160 -16.64 6.45 -1.20
CA HIS A 160 -17.40 7.24 -0.22
C HIS A 160 -17.39 6.56 1.16
N SER A 161 -17.49 5.23 1.22
CA SER A 161 -17.39 4.47 2.47
C SER A 161 -16.00 4.53 3.10
N VAL A 162 -14.93 4.58 2.30
CA VAL A 162 -13.54 4.75 2.83
C VAL A 162 -13.32 6.16 3.39
N HIS A 163 -13.97 7.19 2.84
CA HIS A 163 -13.79 8.57 3.31
C HIS A 163 -14.60 8.90 4.57
N THR A 164 -15.74 8.24 4.81
CA THR A 164 -16.66 8.63 5.90
C THR A 164 -16.54 7.87 7.21
N ASN A 165 -15.80 6.76 7.34
CA ASN A 165 -15.55 6.16 8.67
C ASN A 165 -14.41 5.15 8.67
N CYS A 166 -13.22 5.61 9.10
CA CYS A 166 -12.12 4.75 9.53
C CYS A 166 -12.30 4.28 11.00
N SER A 167 -13.47 4.52 11.62
CA SER A 167 -13.75 4.14 13.00
C SER A 167 -14.55 2.85 13.16
N GLU A 168 -15.07 2.23 12.10
CA GLU A 168 -15.77 0.95 12.23
C GLU A 168 -15.43 0.03 11.05
N SER A 169 -14.70 -1.02 11.41
CA SER A 169 -14.31 -2.23 10.67
C SER A 169 -15.45 -2.99 9.95
N ALA A 170 -16.67 -2.44 9.89
CA ALA A 170 -17.86 -3.12 9.39
C ALA A 170 -17.93 -3.19 7.87
N LEU A 171 -17.45 -2.19 7.11
CA LEU A 171 -17.72 -2.13 5.65
C LEU A 171 -16.76 -2.92 4.78
N LEU A 172 -15.48 -3.07 5.17
CA LEU A 172 -14.58 -4.04 4.52
C LEU A 172 -14.92 -5.46 4.93
N GLN A 173 -15.45 -5.65 6.14
CA GLN A 173 -16.03 -6.91 6.58
C GLN A 173 -17.34 -7.19 5.84
N GLU A 174 -18.16 -6.19 5.51
CA GLU A 174 -19.31 -6.33 4.61
C GLU A 174 -18.87 -6.57 3.17
N PHE A 175 -17.84 -5.92 2.64
CA PHE A 175 -17.33 -6.21 1.29
C PHE A 175 -16.73 -7.63 1.20
N VAL A 176 -16.20 -8.18 2.30
CA VAL A 176 -15.69 -9.57 2.47
C VAL A 176 -16.76 -10.54 3.05
N CYS A 177 -17.99 -10.05 3.28
CA CYS A 177 -19.18 -10.85 3.60
C CYS A 177 -20.23 -10.81 2.48
N LEU A 178 -20.17 -9.81 1.59
CA LEU A 178 -20.92 -9.67 0.33
C LEU A 178 -20.18 -10.34 -0.84
N LEU A 179 -18.85 -10.44 -0.72
CA LEU A 179 -18.01 -11.47 -1.30
C LEU A 179 -18.06 -12.67 -0.34
#